data_AF-A0A4U8VS70-F1
#
_entry.id   AF-A0A4U8VS70-F1
#
_cell.length_a   1.000
_cell.length_b   1.000
_cell.length_c   1.000
_cell.angle_alpha   90.00
_cell.angle_beta   90.00
_cell.angle_gamma   90.00
#
_symmetry.space_group_name_H-M   'P 1'
#
loop_
_entity.id
_entity.type
_entity.pdbx_description
1 polymer ?
#
loop_
_entity_poly.entity_id
_entity_poly.type
_entity_poly.pdbx_seq_one_letter_code
_entity_poly.pdbx_strand_id
1 'polypeptide(L)'
;MGLLRPAGRVNGRREYTRDHLVRVAMIVRGKQSGLSLDQLRDRLDGPDRATRKSVLARQHAELARRIAEPQASQRMIEHAMECTAEEFTTCPTFRRMVAELIDDR
;
A
#
# COMPACT_ATOMS: atom_id res chain seq x y z
N MET A 1 -14.44 13.06 -11.92
CA MET A 1 -15.52 12.07 -11.66
C MET A 1 -15.65 11.17 -12.89
N GLY A 2 -15.47 9.85 -12.77
CA GLY A 2 -15.47 8.94 -13.95
C GLY A 2 -14.90 7.52 -13.74
N LEU A 3 -14.68 7.07 -12.49
CA LEU A 3 -14.02 5.80 -12.21
C LEU A 3 -14.93 4.57 -12.24
N LEU A 4 -16.24 4.77 -12.28
CA LEU A 4 -17.22 3.69 -12.37
C LEU A 4 -18.35 4.13 -13.30
N ARG A 5 -18.62 3.33 -14.33
CA ARG A 5 -19.76 3.49 -15.24
C ARG A 5 -20.65 2.27 -15.06
N PRO A 6 -21.97 2.40 -14.83
CA PRO A 6 -22.86 1.23 -14.71
C PRO A 6 -22.98 0.50 -16.06
N ALA A 7 -23.31 -0.80 -16.03
CA ALA A 7 -23.55 -1.59 -17.25
C ALA A 7 -24.81 -1.14 -17.98
N GLY A 8 -25.80 -0.64 -17.24
CA GLY A 8 -27.07 -0.21 -17.79
C GLY A 8 -27.99 0.37 -16.73
N ARG A 9 -29.25 0.56 -17.12
CA ARG A 9 -30.34 0.93 -16.22
C ARG A 9 -31.57 0.07 -16.50
N VAL A 10 -32.19 -0.44 -15.45
CA VAL A 10 -33.46 -1.17 -15.51
C VAL A 10 -34.46 -0.42 -14.63
N ASN A 11 -35.60 -0.01 -15.20
CA ASN A 11 -36.64 0.76 -14.51
C ASN A 11 -36.06 2.00 -13.78
N GLY A 12 -35.13 2.71 -14.43
CA GLY A 12 -34.46 3.90 -13.88
C GLY A 12 -33.34 3.62 -12.86
N ARG A 13 -33.24 2.39 -12.33
CA ARG A 13 -32.20 1.99 -11.36
C ARG A 13 -30.92 1.57 -12.08
N ARG A 14 -29.76 1.90 -11.51
CA ARG A 14 -28.44 1.50 -12.04
C ARG A 14 -28.22 0.02 -11.83
N GLU A 15 -27.71 -0.65 -12.85
CA GLU A 15 -27.34 -2.06 -12.77
C GLU A 15 -25.81 -2.22 -12.78
N TYR A 16 -25.31 -3.05 -11.87
CA TYR A 16 -23.89 -3.29 -11.67
C TYR A 16 -23.59 -4.79 -11.77
N THR A 17 -22.65 -5.13 -12.63
CA THR A 17 -22.15 -6.50 -12.81
C THR A 17 -21.00 -6.81 -11.85
N ARG A 18 -20.55 -8.06 -11.83
CA ARG A 18 -19.37 -8.51 -11.07
C ARG A 18 -18.11 -7.71 -11.40
N ASP A 19 -17.93 -7.29 -12.66
CA ASP A 19 -16.76 -6.49 -13.07
C ASP A 19 -16.74 -5.12 -12.41
N HIS A 20 -17.92 -4.54 -12.16
CA HIS A 20 -18.05 -3.30 -11.41
C HIS A 20 -17.61 -3.50 -9.95
N LEU A 21 -17.96 -4.64 -9.35
CA LEU A 21 -17.51 -4.97 -7.98
C LEU A 21 -15.99 -5.11 -7.92
N VAL A 22 -15.38 -5.82 -8.88
CA VAL A 22 -13.91 -5.96 -8.97
C VAL A 22 -13.27 -4.58 -9.10
N ARG A 23 -13.82 -3.71 -9.95
CA ARG A 23 -13.31 -2.36 -10.15
C ARG A 23 -13.44 -1.50 -8.89
N VAL A 24 -14.57 -1.58 -8.18
CA VAL A 24 -14.75 -0.90 -6.88
C VAL A 24 -13.73 -1.40 -5.86
N ALA A 25 -13.50 -2.72 -5.78
CA ALA A 25 -12.48 -3.27 -4.89
C ALA A 25 -11.09 -2.69 -5.21
N MET A 26 -10.72 -2.58 -6.49
CA MET A 26 -9.46 -1.95 -6.89
C MET A 26 -9.38 -0.47 -6.49
N ILE A 27 -10.48 0.29 -6.63
CA ILE A 27 -10.54 1.70 -6.22
C ILE A 27 -10.37 1.84 -4.71
N VAL A 28 -11.10 1.04 -3.92
CA VAL A 28 -11.03 1.06 -2.45
C VAL A 28 -9.63 0.70 -1.97
N ARG A 29 -9.05 -0.38 -2.50
CA ARG A 29 -7.68 -0.80 -2.15
C ARG A 29 -6.65 0.25 -2.54
N GLY A 30 -6.78 0.85 -3.73
CA GLY A 30 -5.88 1.89 -4.17
C GLY A 30 -5.98 3.17 -3.32
N LYS A 31 -7.19 3.56 -2.91
CA LYS A 31 -7.41 4.64 -1.94
C LYS A 31 -6.75 4.37 -0.59
N GLN A 32 -6.91 3.16 -0.06
CA GLN A 32 -6.26 2.76 1.20
C GLN A 32 -4.73 2.80 1.11
N SER A 33 -4.15 2.54 -0.08
CA SER A 33 -2.72 2.72 -0.32
C SER A 33 -2.27 4.17 -0.55
N GLY A 34 -3.19 5.14 -0.51
CA GLY A 34 -2.87 6.57 -0.67
C GLY A 34 -2.87 7.08 -2.11
N LEU A 35 -3.48 6.37 -3.06
CA LEU A 35 -3.62 6.88 -4.43
C LEU A 35 -4.67 8.01 -4.51
N SER A 36 -4.38 9.02 -5.33
CA SER A 36 -5.38 10.01 -5.74
C SER A 36 -6.41 9.40 -6.72
N LEU A 37 -7.56 10.06 -6.89
CA LEU A 37 -8.57 9.62 -7.85
C LEU A 37 -8.10 9.70 -9.30
N ASP A 38 -7.15 10.58 -9.61
CA ASP A 38 -6.59 10.71 -10.96
C ASP A 38 -5.56 9.62 -11.23
N GLN A 39 -4.69 9.30 -10.26
CA GLN A 39 -3.79 8.15 -10.37
C GLN A 39 -4.55 6.82 -10.50
N LEU A 40 -5.70 6.70 -9.83
CA LEU A 40 -6.60 5.55 -10.00
C LEU A 40 -7.19 5.50 -11.41
N ARG A 41 -7.46 6.64 -12.04
CA ARG A 41 -7.94 6.70 -13.42
C ARG A 41 -6.85 6.29 -14.38
N ASP A 42 -5.63 6.80 -14.23
CA ASP A 42 -4.50 6.43 -15.07
C ASP A 42 -4.17 4.93 -14.94
N ARG A 43 -4.30 4.37 -13.73
CA ARG A 43 -4.13 2.94 -13.48
C ARG A 43 -5.19 2.10 -14.19
N LEU A 44 -6.46 2.50 -14.10
CA LEU A 44 -7.59 1.69 -14.57
C LEU A 44 -7.91 1.89 -16.06
N ASP A 45 -7.77 3.11 -16.55
CA ASP A 45 -8.19 3.57 -17.88
C ASP A 45 -7.04 4.14 -18.70
N GLY A 46 -5.79 4.00 -18.24
CA GLY A 46 -4.61 4.50 -18.93
C GLY A 46 -4.54 4.02 -20.39
N PRO A 47 -4.07 4.89 -21.32
CA PRO A 47 -4.24 4.71 -22.76
C PRO A 47 -3.50 3.47 -23.30
N ASP A 48 -2.42 3.07 -22.63
CA ASP A 48 -1.58 1.95 -23.03
C ASP A 48 -1.07 1.15 -21.83
N ARG A 49 -0.44 0.01 -22.12
CA ARG A 49 0.13 -0.89 -21.11
C ARG A 49 1.33 -0.26 -20.38
N ALA A 50 2.11 0.59 -21.02
CA ALA A 50 3.31 1.20 -20.44
C ALA A 50 2.93 2.22 -19.36
N THR A 51 1.95 3.08 -19.62
CA THR A 51 1.38 4.03 -18.68
C THR A 51 0.83 3.32 -17.44
N ARG A 52 0.04 2.26 -17.64
CA ARG A 52 -0.48 1.44 -16.51
C ARG A 52 0.65 0.81 -15.69
N LYS A 53 1.69 0.26 -16.34
CA LYS A 53 2.86 -0.31 -15.66
C LYS A 53 3.63 0.74 -14.85
N SER A 54 3.84 1.93 -15.40
CA SER A 54 4.55 3.02 -14.71
C SER A 54 3.83 3.45 -13.43
N VAL A 55 2.49 3.63 -13.50
CA VAL A 55 1.68 3.97 -12.32
C VAL A 55 1.77 2.86 -11.24
N LEU A 56 1.70 1.59 -11.66
CA LEU A 56 1.84 0.45 -10.75
C LEU A 56 3.23 0.38 -10.10
N ALA A 57 4.30 0.60 -10.87
CA ALA A 57 5.67 0.56 -10.38
C ALA A 57 5.93 1.66 -9.34
N ARG A 58 5.47 2.89 -9.61
CA ARG A 58 5.55 3.99 -8.64
C ARG A 58 4.78 3.68 -7.35
N GLN A 59 3.58 3.11 -7.48
CA GLN A 59 2.80 2.70 -6.31
C GLN A 59 3.49 1.59 -5.52
N HIS A 60 4.08 0.62 -6.21
CA HIS A 60 4.84 -0.46 -5.57
C HIS A 60 6.03 0.09 -4.78
N ALA A 61 6.80 1.01 -5.36
CA ALA A 61 7.93 1.64 -4.69
C ALA A 61 7.50 2.42 -3.43
N GLU A 62 6.43 3.20 -3.53
CA GLU A 62 5.92 3.95 -2.37
C GLU A 62 5.36 3.03 -1.27
N LEU A 63 4.68 1.94 -1.65
CA LEU A 63 4.24 0.94 -0.68
C LEU A 63 5.42 0.25 0.00
N ALA A 64 6.45 -0.15 -0.76
CA ALA A 64 7.65 -0.76 -0.21
C ALA A 64 8.34 0.18 0.81
N ARG A 65 8.46 1.48 0.47
CA ARG A 65 9.00 2.50 1.38
C ARG A 65 8.20 2.58 2.68
N ARG A 66 6.86 2.64 2.60
CA ARG A 66 5.98 2.69 3.78
C ARG A 66 5.95 1.41 4.60
N ILE A 67 6.29 0.27 4.00
CA ILE A 67 6.35 -1.02 4.69
C ILE A 67 7.68 -1.16 5.45
N ALA A 68 8.77 -0.58 4.93
CA ALA A 68 10.09 -0.70 5.53
C ALA A 68 10.15 -0.18 6.98
N GLU A 69 9.52 0.98 7.24
CA GLU A 69 9.47 1.61 8.57
C GLU A 69 8.73 0.74 9.63
N PRO A 70 7.47 0.30 9.40
CA PRO A 70 6.80 -0.67 10.27
C PRO A 70 7.55 -1.99 10.43
N GLN A 71 8.18 -2.51 9.37
CA GLN A 71 8.94 -3.75 9.46
C GLN A 71 10.18 -3.60 10.36
N ALA A 72 10.87 -2.47 10.30
CA ALA A 72 11.98 -2.19 11.21
C ALA A 72 11.49 -2.10 12.67
N SER A 73 10.37 -1.43 12.89
CA SER A 73 9.72 -1.37 14.21
C SER A 73 9.31 -2.75 14.73
N GLN A 74 8.73 -3.58 13.86
CA GLN A 74 8.33 -4.95 14.17
C GLN A 74 9.55 -5.79 14.59
N ARG A 75 10.66 -5.74 13.85
CA ARG A 75 11.89 -6.47 14.20
C ARG A 75 12.45 -6.07 15.57
N MET A 76 12.38 -4.78 15.93
CA MET A 76 12.80 -4.32 17.26
C MET A 76 11.90 -4.87 18.38
N ILE A 77 10.58 -4.86 18.16
CA ILE A 77 9.60 -5.39 19.12
C ILE A 77 9.81 -6.90 19.30
N GLU A 78 9.97 -7.63 18.20
CA GLU A 78 10.27 -9.07 18.22
C GLU A 78 11.55 -9.36 19.03
N HIS A 79 12.63 -8.62 18.77
CA HIS A 79 13.86 -8.79 19.54
C HIS A 79 13.66 -8.47 21.02
N ALA A 80 12.96 -7.39 21.36
CA ALA A 80 12.72 -7.02 22.75
C ALA A 80 11.93 -8.08 23.52
N MET A 81 11.02 -8.80 22.86
CA MET A 81 10.24 -9.89 23.46
C MET A 81 11.05 -11.17 23.66
N GLU A 82 11.98 -11.48 22.74
CA GLU A 82 12.76 -12.72 22.76
C GLU A 82 14.13 -12.59 23.43
N CYS A 83 14.54 -11.36 23.77
CA CYS A 83 15.86 -11.08 24.33
C CYS A 83 16.04 -11.78 25.69
N THR A 84 17.17 -12.45 25.86
CA THR A 84 17.55 -13.09 27.13
C THR A 84 18.36 -12.16 28.05
N ALA A 85 18.70 -10.95 27.59
CA ALA A 85 19.36 -9.95 28.42
C ALA A 85 18.40 -9.47 29.52
N GLU A 86 18.92 -9.19 30.72
CA GLU A 86 18.13 -8.63 31.83
C GLU A 86 17.48 -7.29 31.47
N GLU A 87 18.15 -6.51 30.61
CA GLU A 87 17.64 -5.28 30.03
C GLU A 87 17.96 -5.25 28.53
N PHE A 88 16.93 -5.40 27.69
CA PHE A 88 17.09 -5.49 26.23
C PHE A 88 17.71 -4.24 25.60
N THR A 89 17.56 -3.06 26.21
CA THR A 89 18.20 -1.82 25.73
C THR A 89 19.73 -1.81 25.90
N THR A 90 20.27 -2.71 26.73
CA THR A 90 21.72 -2.94 26.85
C THR A 90 22.25 -4.00 25.87
N CYS A 91 21.36 -4.77 25.23
CA CYS A 91 21.73 -5.81 24.27
C CYS A 91 22.48 -5.19 23.07
N PRO A 92 23.69 -5.68 22.73
CA PRO A 92 24.44 -5.20 21.57
C PRO A 92 23.67 -5.32 20.26
N THR A 93 22.90 -6.41 20.08
CA THR A 93 22.08 -6.64 18.89
C THR A 93 20.97 -5.59 18.78
N PHE A 94 20.26 -5.31 19.88
CA PHE A 94 19.23 -4.28 19.90
C PHE A 94 19.79 -2.89 19.59
N ARG A 95 20.91 -2.51 20.21
CA ARG A 95 21.58 -1.22 19.96
C ARG A 95 21.99 -1.04 18.50
N ARG A 96 22.46 -2.11 17.84
CA ARG A 96 22.76 -2.08 16.40
C ARG A 96 21.51 -1.86 15.54
N MET A 97 20.39 -2.53 15.85
CA MET A 97 19.13 -2.30 15.14
C MET A 97 18.65 -0.85 15.28
N VAL A 98 18.83 -0.25 16.46
CA VAL A 98 18.50 1.17 16.70
C VAL A 98 19.45 2.10 15.95
N ALA A 99 20.75 1.79 15.89
CA ALA A 99 21.72 2.58 15.13
C ALA A 99 21.38 2.60 13.62
N GLU A 100 21.06 1.44 13.04
CA GLU A 100 20.64 1.34 11.63
C GLU A 100 19.43 2.23 11.30
N LEU A 101 18.49 2.41 12.24
CA LEU A 101 17.34 3.31 12.08
C LEU A 101 17.70 4.80 12.15
N ILE A 102 18.74 5.16 12.89
CA ILE A 102 19.20 6.55 13.00
C ILE A 102 19.94 6.95 11.73
N ASP A 103 20.69 6.02 11.14
CA ASP A 103 21.52 6.26 9.94
C ASP A 103 20.70 6.33 8.64
N ASP A 104 19.51 5.72 8.60
CA ASP A 104 18.60 5.72 7.44
C ASP A 104 17.74 7.00 7.30
N ARG A 105 17.91 8.00 8.18
CA ARG A 105 17.03 9.18 8.30
C ARG A 105 17.71 10.51 8.00
#